data_AF-A0A2V5XMW7-F1
#
_entry.id   AF-A0A2V5XMW7-F1
#
_cell.length_a   1.000
_cell.length_b   1.000
_cell.length_c   1.000
_cell.angle_alpha   90.00
_cell.angle_beta   90.00
_cell.angle_gamma   90.00
#
_symmetry.space_group_name_H-M   'P 1'
#
loop_
_entity.id
_entity.type
_entity.pdbx_description
1 polymer ?
#
loop_
_entity_poly.entity_id
_entity_poly.type
_entity_poly.pdbx_seq_one_letter_code
_entity_poly.pdbx_strand_id
1 'polypeptide(L)'
;FPIGAFWVRAPYADLLGPGTHASTFGGTPLACAVALRVLEVIQREDLADNARAVGEHLRTKLLALSQKYPSALKTVRGLGLMLGLELAPDIPAFANHGEAPSIQFVNRLHDAGLLTIPSG
;
A
#
# COMPACT_ATOMS: atom_id res chain seq x y z
N PHE A 1 -16.33 -2.74 -5.39
CA PHE A 1 -16.74 -3.35 -6.68
C PHE A 1 -15.51 -3.44 -7.57
N PRO A 2 -15.25 -4.56 -8.29
CA PRO A 2 -14.04 -4.70 -9.10
C PRO A 2 -14.08 -3.84 -10.36
N ILE A 3 -13.03 -3.08 -10.60
CA ILE A 3 -12.79 -2.38 -11.85
C ILE A 3 -11.28 -2.29 -12.07
N GLY A 4 -10.85 -2.43 -13.33
CA GLY A 4 -9.49 -2.19 -13.77
C GLY A 4 -9.51 -1.25 -14.96
N ALA A 5 -8.45 -0.46 -15.13
CA ALA A 5 -8.29 0.44 -16.26
C ALA A 5 -6.82 0.45 -16.69
N PHE A 6 -6.58 0.71 -17.96
CA PHE A 6 -5.29 1.09 -18.50
C PHE A 6 -5.48 2.40 -19.25
N TRP A 7 -4.48 3.28 -19.20
CA TRP A 7 -4.52 4.58 -19.86
C TRP A 7 -3.55 4.58 -21.03
N VAL A 8 -4.02 4.97 -22.22
CA VAL A 8 -3.19 5.09 -23.41
C VAL A 8 -2.99 6.56 -23.75
N ARG A 9 -1.76 6.96 -24.07
CA ARG A 9 -1.46 8.32 -24.53
C ARG A 9 -2.05 8.52 -25.93
N ALA A 10 -2.57 9.71 -26.22
CA ALA A 10 -3.28 10.01 -27.47
C ALA A 10 -2.59 9.52 -28.76
N PRO A 11 -1.26 9.68 -28.98
CA PRO A 11 -0.60 9.19 -30.20
C PRO A 11 -0.63 7.66 -30.40
N TYR A 12 -1.01 6.92 -29.36
CA TYR A 12 -1.04 5.46 -29.34
C TYR A 12 -2.47 4.90 -29.20
N ALA A 13 -3.50 5.76 -29.23
CA ALA A 13 -4.89 5.36 -28.99
C ALA A 13 -5.37 4.25 -29.94
N ASP A 14 -4.85 4.25 -31.18
CA ASP A 14 -5.24 3.30 -32.22
C ASP A 14 -4.42 1.99 -32.21
N LEU A 15 -3.47 1.82 -31.29
CA LEU A 15 -2.67 0.58 -31.20
C LEU A 15 -3.53 -0.65 -30.84
N LEU A 16 -4.59 -0.44 -30.06
CA LEU A 16 -5.51 -1.50 -29.65
C LEU A 16 -6.78 -1.42 -30.51
N GLY A 17 -6.70 -2.01 -31.71
CA GLY A 17 -7.84 -2.09 -32.61
C GLY A 17 -9.03 -2.88 -32.02
N PRO A 18 -10.22 -2.81 -32.66
CA PRO A 18 -11.41 -3.50 -32.19
C PRO A 18 -11.18 -4.99 -31.92
N GLY A 19 -11.55 -5.45 -30.72
CA GLY A 19 -11.45 -6.86 -30.32
C GLY A 19 -10.06 -7.32 -29.84
N THR A 20 -9.03 -6.48 -29.93
CA THR A 20 -7.66 -6.84 -29.49
C THR A 20 -7.49 -6.86 -27.97
N HIS A 21 -8.32 -6.09 -27.25
CA HIS A 21 -8.32 -6.04 -25.80
C HIS A 21 -9.74 -5.78 -25.29
N ALA A 22 -10.35 -6.79 -24.70
CA ALA A 22 -11.70 -6.70 -24.15
C ALA A 22 -11.84 -7.62 -22.93
N SER A 23 -12.80 -7.29 -22.08
CA SER A 23 -13.23 -8.14 -20.97
C SER A 23 -14.75 -8.15 -20.95
N THR A 24 -15.35 -9.34 -20.84
CA THR A 24 -16.82 -9.53 -20.82
C THR A 24 -17.49 -8.68 -19.74
N PHE A 25 -16.82 -8.50 -18.60
CA PHE A 25 -17.31 -7.70 -17.47
C PHE A 25 -16.53 -6.39 -17.29
N GLY A 26 -15.75 -5.98 -18.30
CA GLY A 26 -15.04 -4.71 -18.29
C GLY A 26 -16.02 -3.53 -18.34
N GLY A 27 -15.86 -2.57 -17.44
CA GLY A 27 -16.60 -1.30 -17.51
C GLY A 27 -18.12 -1.42 -17.30
N THR A 28 -18.60 -2.39 -16.52
CA THR A 28 -20.04 -2.48 -16.20
C THR A 28 -20.57 -1.16 -15.61
N PRO A 29 -21.85 -0.77 -15.88
CA PRO A 29 -22.40 0.49 -15.35
C PRO A 29 -22.29 0.63 -13.83
N LEU A 30 -22.47 -0.47 -13.09
CA LEU A 30 -22.33 -0.49 -11.63
C LEU A 30 -20.88 -0.25 -11.18
N ALA A 31 -19.90 -0.89 -11.83
CA ALA A 31 -18.48 -0.65 -11.56
C ALA A 31 -18.12 0.82 -11.78
N CYS A 32 -18.57 1.38 -12.91
CA CYS A 32 -18.31 2.76 -13.29
C CYS A 32 -18.94 3.75 -12.30
N ALA A 33 -20.19 3.52 -11.87
CA ALA A 33 -20.86 4.37 -10.89
C ALA A 33 -20.11 4.39 -9.54
N VAL A 34 -19.66 3.22 -9.06
CA VAL A 34 -18.86 3.12 -7.84
C VAL A 34 -17.51 3.83 -8.01
N ALA A 35 -16.82 3.63 -9.14
CA ALA A 35 -15.52 4.25 -9.41
C ALA A 35 -15.62 5.79 -9.46
N LEU A 36 -16.62 6.32 -10.16
CA LEU A 36 -16.88 7.77 -10.21
C LEU A 36 -17.13 8.35 -8.83
N ARG A 37 -17.93 7.66 -7.99
CA ARG A 37 -18.18 8.11 -6.61
C ARG A 37 -16.91 8.10 -5.75
N VAL A 38 -16.05 7.09 -5.90
CA VAL A 38 -14.76 7.03 -5.20
C VAL A 38 -13.86 8.19 -5.62
N LEU A 39 -13.75 8.48 -6.93
CA LEU A 39 -12.96 9.62 -7.42
C LEU A 39 -13.50 10.96 -6.91
N GLU A 40 -14.82 11.13 -6.89
CA GLU A 40 -15.47 12.33 -6.34
C GLU A 40 -15.15 12.50 -4.84
N VAL A 41 -15.19 11.42 -4.05
CA VAL A 41 -14.81 11.43 -2.63
C VAL A 41 -13.35 11.83 -2.46
N ILE A 42 -12.44 11.23 -3.23
CA ILE A 42 -11.00 11.54 -3.19
C ILE A 42 -10.76 13.03 -3.42
N GLN A 43 -11.46 13.63 -4.39
CA GLN A 43 -11.34 15.05 -4.70
C GLN A 43 -12.02 15.94 -3.65
N ARG A 44 -13.27 15.63 -3.27
CA ARG A 44 -14.06 16.43 -2.34
C ARG A 44 -13.44 16.50 -0.94
N GLU A 45 -12.83 15.42 -0.49
CA GLU A 45 -12.24 15.29 0.84
C GLU A 45 -10.72 15.49 0.86
N ASP A 46 -10.15 15.86 -0.29
CA ASP A 46 -8.72 16.14 -0.46
C ASP A 46 -7.80 15.03 0.10
N LEU A 47 -8.15 13.78 -0.22
CA LEU A 47 -7.52 12.61 0.39
C LEU A 47 -6.03 12.48 0.01
N ALA A 48 -5.61 13.07 -1.10
CA ALA A 48 -4.22 13.08 -1.53
C ALA A 48 -3.34 13.92 -0.60
N ASP A 49 -3.78 15.13 -0.25
CA ASP A 49 -3.04 16.00 0.65
C ASP A 49 -3.13 15.51 2.10
N ASN A 50 -4.28 14.97 2.51
CA ASN A 50 -4.39 14.26 3.78
C ASN A 50 -3.40 13.08 3.88
N ALA A 51 -3.30 12.24 2.84
CA ALA A 51 -2.35 11.13 2.81
C ALA A 51 -0.89 11.61 2.90
N ARG A 52 -0.58 12.78 2.34
CA ARG A 52 0.75 13.41 2.47
C ARG A 52 1.00 13.89 3.89
N ALA A 53 0.06 14.64 4.48
CA ALA A 53 0.20 15.21 5.82
C ALA A 53 0.26 14.13 6.92
N VAL A 54 -0.70 13.20 6.92
CA VAL A 54 -0.75 12.11 7.89
C VAL A 54 0.39 11.10 7.65
N GLY A 55 0.74 10.88 6.38
CA GLY A 55 1.90 10.07 6.00
C GLY A 55 3.21 10.59 6.58
N GLU A 56 3.48 11.89 6.48
CA GLU A 56 4.69 12.48 7.07
C GLU A 56 4.69 12.42 8.60
N HIS A 57 3.53 12.58 9.23
CA HIS A 57 3.40 12.38 10.68
C HIS A 57 3.76 10.95 11.09
N LEU A 58 3.14 9.96 10.44
CA LEU A 58 3.39 8.54 10.71
C LEU A 58 4.85 8.16 10.42
N ARG A 59 5.40 8.60 9.29
CA ARG A 59 6.79 8.39 8.90
C ARG A 59 7.76 8.93 9.96
N THR A 60 7.51 10.14 10.45
CA THR A 60 8.33 10.76 11.51
C THR A 60 8.32 9.92 12.79
N LYS A 61 7.15 9.42 13.20
CA LYS A 61 7.02 8.57 14.40
C LYS A 61 7.71 7.22 14.23
N LEU A 62 7.57 6.60 13.05
CA LEU A 62 8.24 5.34 12.75
C LEU A 62 9.77 5.49 12.70
N LEU A 63 10.28 6.60 12.13
CA LEU A 63 11.72 6.88 12.13
C LEU A 63 12.28 7.06 13.55
N ALA A 64 11.55 7.77 14.42
CA ALA A 64 11.92 7.89 15.82
C ALA A 64 11.93 6.51 16.52
N LEU A 65 10.99 5.62 16.16
CA LEU A 65 10.98 4.25 16.66
C LEU A 65 12.20 3.46 16.18
N SER A 66 12.58 3.59 14.91
CA SER A 66 13.79 2.95 14.38
C SER A 66 15.06 3.42 15.09
N GLN A 67 15.16 4.71 15.40
CA GLN A 67 16.28 5.27 16.17
C GLN A 67 16.31 4.76 17.61
N LYS A 68 15.14 4.50 18.21
CA LYS A 68 15.03 3.97 19.57
C LYS A 68 15.39 2.48 19.65
N TYR A 69 15.12 1.71 18.59
CA TYR A 69 15.35 0.26 18.55
C TYR A 69 16.21 -0.18 17.34
N PRO A 70 17.43 0.34 17.19
CA PRO A 70 18.25 0.11 16.00
C PRO A 70 18.71 -1.35 15.82
N SER A 71 18.69 -2.14 16.89
CA SER A 71 18.99 -3.58 16.83
C SER A 71 17.87 -4.42 16.20
N ALA A 72 16.65 -3.88 16.11
CA ALA A 72 15.50 -4.57 15.55
C ALA A 72 14.92 -3.87 14.32
N LEU A 73 15.04 -2.54 14.23
CA LEU A 73 14.44 -1.71 13.20
C LEU A 73 15.51 -0.90 12.50
N LYS A 74 15.55 -0.98 11.16
CA LYS A 74 16.61 -0.35 10.37
C LYS A 74 16.22 1.01 9.81
N THR A 75 15.11 1.09 9.09
CA THR A 75 14.64 2.34 8.49
C THR A 75 13.17 2.26 8.06
N VAL A 76 12.63 3.38 7.59
CA VAL A 76 11.27 3.53 7.07
C VAL A 76 11.34 3.93 5.60
N ARG A 77 10.60 3.23 4.74
CA ARG A 77 10.52 3.47 3.30
C ARG A 77 9.06 3.66 2.86
N GLY A 78 8.85 4.30 1.72
CA GLY A 78 7.52 4.50 1.14
C GLY A 78 7.12 5.95 0.97
N LEU A 79 5.86 6.19 0.63
CA LEU A 79 5.30 7.50 0.29
C LEU A 79 3.87 7.64 0.79
N GLY A 80 3.53 8.80 1.36
CA GLY A 80 2.19 9.05 1.91
C GLY A 80 1.87 8.04 3.01
N LEU A 81 0.71 7.39 2.90
CA LEU A 81 0.27 6.34 3.83
C LEU A 81 0.71 4.93 3.44
N MET A 82 1.42 4.76 2.33
CA MET A 82 2.02 3.49 1.94
C MET A 82 3.46 3.44 2.47
N LEU A 83 3.60 3.09 3.76
CA LEU A 83 4.88 3.04 4.46
C LEU A 83 5.24 1.61 4.88
N GLY A 84 6.52 1.27 4.74
CA GLY A 84 7.12 0.02 5.20
C GLY A 84 8.21 0.28 6.24
N LEU A 85 8.22 -0.53 7.29
CA LEU A 85 9.24 -0.52 8.33
C LEU A 85 10.20 -1.70 8.11
N GLU A 86 11.46 -1.42 7.84
CA GLU A 86 12.47 -2.45 7.60
C GLU A 86 12.99 -3.01 8.92
N LEU A 87 12.96 -4.33 9.05
CA LEU A 87 13.52 -5.05 10.19
C LEU A 87 15.03 -5.29 9.99
N ALA A 88 15.76 -5.37 11.09
CA ALA A 88 17.14 -5.85 11.08
C ALA A 88 17.20 -7.33 10.67
N PRO A 89 18.30 -7.78 10.02
CA PRO A 89 18.44 -9.17 9.58
C PRO A 89 18.47 -10.17 10.75
N ASP A 90 19.15 -9.81 11.83
CA ASP A 90 19.38 -10.69 12.98
C ASP A 90 18.71 -10.12 14.23
N ILE A 91 17.46 -10.53 14.45
CA ILE A 91 16.71 -10.16 15.65
C ILE A 91 16.68 -11.38 16.57
N PRO A 92 17.35 -11.36 17.74
CA PRO A 92 17.43 -12.52 18.63
C PRO A 92 16.08 -13.09 19.02
N ALA A 93 15.06 -12.24 19.17
CA ALA A 93 13.69 -12.64 19.49
C ALA A 93 12.99 -13.45 18.39
N PHE A 94 13.55 -13.51 17.17
CA PHE A 94 12.99 -14.16 15.99
C PHE A 94 13.88 -15.29 15.42
N ALA A 95 15.02 -15.59 16.06
CA ALA A 95 16.06 -16.47 15.52
C ALA A 95 15.67 -17.97 15.39
N ASN A 96 14.66 -18.44 16.13
CA ASN A 96 14.42 -19.88 16.33
C ASN A 96 13.11 -20.43 15.71
N HIS A 97 12.44 -19.66 14.84
CA HIS A 97 11.06 -19.98 14.45
C HIS A 97 10.86 -20.42 13.00
N GLY A 98 11.92 -20.54 12.18
CA GLY A 98 11.82 -21.03 10.79
C GLY A 98 11.08 -20.12 9.80
N GLU A 99 10.36 -19.11 10.31
CA GLU A 99 9.67 -18.08 9.55
C GLU A 99 10.51 -16.80 9.43
N ALA A 100 10.30 -16.03 8.36
CA ALA A 100 10.93 -14.73 8.21
C ALA A 100 10.57 -13.79 9.39
N PRO A 101 11.50 -12.96 9.89
CA PRO A 101 11.24 -11.99 10.95
C PRO A 101 10.02 -11.08 10.69
N SER A 102 9.75 -10.76 9.42
CA SER A 102 8.59 -9.95 9.00
C SER A 102 7.26 -10.63 9.32
N ILE A 103 7.14 -11.94 9.10
CA ILE A 103 5.94 -12.72 9.40
C ILE A 103 5.71 -12.78 10.90
N GLN A 104 6.77 -13.11 11.66
CA GLN A 104 6.70 -13.17 13.13
C GLN A 104 6.32 -11.83 13.74
N PHE A 105 6.86 -10.73 13.21
CA PHE A 105 6.52 -9.38 13.66
C PHE A 105 5.06 -9.03 13.36
N VAL A 106 4.57 -9.34 12.15
CA VAL A 106 3.17 -9.11 11.75
C VAL A 106 2.20 -9.91 12.62
N ASN A 107 2.50 -11.18 12.92
CA ASN A 107 1.67 -12.00 13.81
C ASN A 107 1.56 -11.37 15.21
N ARG A 108 2.69 -10.89 15.77
CA ARG A 108 2.66 -10.18 17.06
C ARG A 108 1.89 -8.86 17.01
N LEU A 109 1.93 -8.15 15.88
CA LEU A 109 1.10 -6.95 15.69
C LEU A 109 -0.38 -7.31 15.61
N HIS A 110 -0.74 -8.41 14.95
CA HIS A 110 -2.12 -8.91 14.88
C HIS A 110 -2.63 -9.32 16.27
N ASP A 111 -1.82 -10.03 17.05
CA ASP A 111 -2.14 -10.38 18.45
C ASP A 111 -2.35 -9.13 19.32
N ALA A 112 -1.63 -8.04 19.01
CA ALA A 112 -1.78 -6.74 19.65
C ALA A 112 -2.93 -5.88 19.06
N GLY A 113 -3.70 -6.40 18.11
CA GLY A 113 -4.86 -5.73 17.51
C GLY A 113 -4.53 -4.79 16.34
N LEU A 114 -3.32 -4.85 15.78
CA LEU A 114 -2.90 -4.03 14.65
C LEU A 114 -2.78 -4.87 13.37
N LEU A 115 -3.66 -4.64 12.39
CA LEU A 115 -3.63 -5.33 11.11
C LEU A 115 -2.56 -4.74 10.19
N THR A 116 -1.53 -5.53 9.90
CA THR A 116 -0.46 -5.19 8.94
C THR A 116 -0.17 -6.35 8.00
N ILE A 117 0.56 -6.09 6.92
CA ILE A 117 0.98 -7.12 5.96
C ILE A 117 2.50 -7.30 5.99
N PRO A 118 3.02 -8.53 5.89
CA PRO A 118 4.44 -8.73 5.67
C PRO A 118 4.79 -8.33 4.24
N SER A 119 5.98 -7.80 4.03
CA SER A 119 6.52 -7.45 2.72
C SER A 119 8.03 -7.64 2.76
N GLY A 120 8.59 -8.15 1.66
CA GLY A 120 10.00 -8.53 1.56
C GLY A 120 10.15 -10.01 1.22
#